data_AF-A0A7S2S4E5-F1
#
_entry.id   AF-A0A7S2S4E5-F1
#
_cell.length_a   1.000
_cell.length_b   1.000
_cell.length_c   1.000
_cell.angle_alpha   90.00
_cell.angle_beta   90.00
_cell.angle_gamma   90.00
#
_symmetry.space_group_name_H-M   'P 1'
#
loop_
_entity.id
_entity.type
_entity.pdbx_description
1 polymer ?
#
loop_
_entity_poly.entity_id
_entity_poly.type
_entity_poly.pdbx_seq_one_letter_code
_entity_poly.pdbx_strand_id
1 'polypeptide(L)'
;FREIEWGKLNEVYPISSSLIEDGRENLVLRGGKNSLDILCPVRLIHNLEDKEVPAETSVRLAECISSPDVVVNMPKFGTLGVSESIDQCFSATPDTYNPRYEIVDEN
;
A
#
# COMPACT_ATOMS: atom_id res chain seq x y z
N PHE A 1 -10.10 -24.93 -3.10
CA PHE A 1 -8.73 -24.38 -3.14
C PHE A 1 -8.44 -24.03 -4.58
N ARG A 2 -7.81 -22.87 -4.84
CA ARG A 2 -7.39 -22.48 -6.19
C ARG A 2 -5.87 -22.35 -6.15
N GLU A 3 -5.21 -23.05 -7.05
CA GLU A 3 -3.78 -22.92 -7.27
C GLU A 3 -3.56 -21.76 -8.24
N ILE A 4 -2.71 -20.82 -7.86
CA ILE A 4 -2.24 -19.76 -8.75
C ILE A 4 -0.73 -19.87 -8.86
N GLU A 5 -0.22 -19.64 -10.07
CA GLU A 5 1.20 -19.40 -10.29
C GLU A 5 1.47 -17.95 -9.87
N TRP A 6 2.39 -17.75 -8.94
CA TRP A 6 2.73 -16.44 -8.40
C TRP A 6 4.23 -16.36 -8.08
N GLY A 7 4.89 -15.24 -8.41
CA GLY A 7 6.33 -15.04 -8.17
C GLY A 7 7.28 -15.61 -9.25
N LYS A 8 8.56 -15.80 -8.91
CA LYS A 8 9.58 -16.35 -9.81
C LYS A 8 9.66 -17.88 -9.70
N LEU A 9 9.33 -18.54 -10.82
CA LEU A 9 9.58 -19.93 -11.21
C LEU A 9 8.79 -21.04 -10.46
N ASN A 10 7.68 -21.48 -11.06
CA ASN A 10 7.01 -22.78 -10.83
C ASN A 10 6.59 -23.13 -9.39
N GLU A 11 6.38 -22.14 -8.53
CA GLU A 11 5.84 -22.37 -7.19
C GLU A 11 4.32 -22.19 -7.19
N VAL A 12 3.62 -23.22 -6.71
CA VAL A 12 2.17 -23.22 -6.53
C VAL A 12 1.86 -22.74 -5.11
N TYR A 13 1.21 -21.59 -5.01
CA TYR A 13 0.79 -21.04 -3.73
C TYR A 13 -0.65 -21.48 -3.42
N PRO A 14 -0.89 -22.25 -2.35
CA PRO A 14 -2.23 -22.66 -1.98
C PRO A 14 -2.99 -21.46 -1.41
N ILE A 15 -4.04 -21.04 -2.12
CA ILE A 15 -4.94 -19.98 -1.66
C ILE A 15 -6.27 -20.58 -1.20
N SER A 16 -6.70 -20.19 0.01
CA SER A 16 -7.99 -20.61 0.55
C SER A 16 -9.14 -19.92 -0.17
N SER A 17 -10.27 -20.62 -0.29
CA SER A 17 -11.50 -19.98 -0.79
C SER A 17 -11.95 -18.85 0.14
N SER A 18 -11.73 -18.99 1.45
CA SER A 18 -12.07 -17.94 2.43
C SER A 18 -11.37 -16.62 2.14
N LEU A 19 -10.10 -16.63 1.70
CA LEU A 19 -9.38 -15.41 1.32
C LEU A 19 -10.07 -14.71 0.14
N ILE A 20 -10.50 -15.49 -0.86
CA ILE A 20 -11.15 -14.96 -2.06
C ILE A 20 -12.53 -14.39 -1.73
N GLU A 21 -13.32 -15.11 -0.93
CA GLU A 21 -14.65 -14.63 -0.54
C GLU A 21 -14.58 -13.39 0.34
N ASP A 22 -13.68 -13.38 1.33
CA ASP A 22 -13.45 -12.19 2.17
C ASP A 22 -13.00 -10.99 1.32
N GLY A 23 -12.12 -11.21 0.34
CA GLY A 23 -11.71 -10.17 -0.60
C GLY A 23 -12.87 -9.58 -1.41
N ARG A 24 -13.91 -10.36 -1.74
CA ARG A 24 -15.09 -9.86 -2.47
C ARG A 24 -15.97 -8.96 -1.63
N GLU A 25 -16.06 -9.23 -0.33
CA GLU A 25 -16.79 -8.40 0.62
C GLU A 25 -16.01 -7.11 0.97
N ASN A 26 -14.68 -7.11 0.83
CA ASN A 26 -13.79 -6.00 1.21
C ASN A 26 -13.28 -5.15 0.02
N LEU A 27 -14.09 -4.93 -1.01
CA LEU A 27 -13.73 -4.16 -2.22
C LEU A 27 -13.86 -2.64 -2.03
N VAL A 28 -13.08 -2.09 -1.11
CA VAL A 28 -13.20 -0.72 -0.59
C VAL A 28 -13.04 0.40 -1.64
N LEU A 29 -12.27 0.16 -2.72
CA LEU A 29 -12.06 1.13 -3.80
C LEU A 29 -13.29 1.39 -4.69
N ARG A 30 -14.39 0.66 -4.45
CA ARG A 30 -15.67 0.88 -5.16
C ARG A 30 -16.52 1.97 -4.53
N GLY A 31 -16.17 2.44 -3.32
CA GLY A 31 -16.93 3.46 -2.61
C GLY A 31 -16.88 4.86 -3.22
N GLY A 32 -15.92 5.14 -4.11
CA GLY A 32 -15.74 6.45 -4.75
C GLY A 32 -14.91 7.42 -3.91
N LYS A 33 -15.00 8.72 -4.21
CA LYS A 33 -14.18 9.75 -3.54
C LYS A 33 -14.61 9.94 -2.09
N ASN A 34 -13.64 10.09 -1.17
CA ASN A 34 -13.87 10.28 0.27
C ASN A 34 -14.75 9.18 0.92
N SER A 35 -14.72 7.96 0.38
CA SER A 35 -15.52 6.84 0.92
C SER A 35 -14.86 6.14 2.10
N LEU A 36 -13.56 6.36 2.32
CA LEU A 36 -12.80 5.81 3.44
C LEU A 36 -12.60 6.89 4.49
N ASP A 37 -13.23 6.70 5.65
CA ASP A 37 -13.16 7.60 6.81
C ASP A 37 -11.81 7.47 7.55
N ILE A 38 -10.73 7.69 6.82
CA ILE A 38 -9.37 7.78 7.33
C ILE A 38 -9.03 9.26 7.36
N LEU A 39 -8.83 9.80 8.56
CA LEU A 39 -8.64 11.25 8.81
C LEU A 39 -7.22 11.60 9.24
N CYS A 40 -6.36 10.61 9.51
CA CYS A 40 -4.95 10.83 9.82
C CYS A 40 -4.12 11.09 8.55
N PRO A 41 -2.90 11.65 8.68
CA PRO A 41 -1.95 11.70 7.58
C PRO A 41 -1.68 10.31 7.01
N VAL A 42 -1.65 10.20 5.67
CA VAL A 42 -1.37 8.94 4.96
C VAL A 42 -0.22 9.13 3.99
N ARG A 43 0.71 8.17 3.97
CA ARG A 43 1.79 8.05 2.99
C ARG A 43 1.61 6.71 2.27
N LEU A 44 1.19 6.76 1.01
CA LEU A 44 1.10 5.59 0.15
C LEU A 44 2.43 5.42 -0.57
N ILE A 45 3.00 4.22 -0.54
CA ILE A 45 4.23 3.87 -1.24
C ILE A 45 3.90 2.73 -2.21
N HIS A 46 4.14 2.96 -3.50
CA HIS A 46 3.81 1.98 -4.55
C HIS A 46 4.91 1.95 -5.60
N ASN A 47 5.48 0.79 -5.89
CA ASN A 47 6.50 0.72 -6.93
C ASN A 47 5.89 0.98 -8.32
N LEU A 48 6.43 1.94 -9.07
CA LEU A 48 5.95 2.27 -10.42
C LEU A 48 6.08 1.09 -11.40
N GLU A 49 7.02 0.16 -11.15
CA GLU A 49 7.23 -1.03 -11.98
C GLU A 49 6.54 -2.30 -11.45
N ASP A 50 5.61 -2.18 -10.49
CA ASP A 50 4.81 -3.31 -10.02
C ASP A 50 3.97 -3.88 -11.16
N LYS A 51 4.21 -5.16 -11.50
CA LYS A 51 3.50 -5.87 -12.58
C LYS A 51 2.21 -6.54 -12.12
N GLU A 52 2.09 -6.77 -10.82
CA GLU A 52 0.94 -7.45 -10.21
C GLU A 52 -0.17 -6.46 -9.88
N VAL A 53 0.21 -5.27 -9.40
CA VAL A 53 -0.73 -4.22 -9.00
C VAL A 53 -0.45 -2.92 -9.76
N PRO A 54 -1.38 -2.46 -10.63
CA PRO A 54 -1.20 -1.21 -11.37
C PRO A 54 -1.01 -0.01 -10.44
N ALA A 55 -0.08 0.89 -10.78
CA ALA A 55 0.25 2.08 -9.99
C ALA A 55 -0.94 3.03 -9.77
N GLU A 56 -1.91 3.02 -10.69
CA GLU A 56 -3.16 3.76 -10.57
C GLU A 56 -3.98 3.34 -9.34
N THR A 57 -3.74 2.14 -8.80
CA THR A 57 -4.40 1.66 -7.59
C THR A 57 -4.16 2.58 -6.40
N SER A 58 -2.92 3.04 -6.19
CA SER A 58 -2.61 3.96 -5.09
C SER A 58 -3.19 5.35 -5.31
N VAL A 59 -3.25 5.82 -6.56
CA VAL A 59 -3.90 7.10 -6.89
C VAL A 59 -5.40 7.02 -6.59
N ARG A 60 -6.06 5.94 -6.99
CA ARG A 60 -7.48 5.71 -6.69
C ARG A 60 -7.73 5.58 -5.19
N LEU A 61 -6.85 4.88 -4.47
CA LEU A 61 -6.93 4.76 -3.02
C LEU A 61 -6.81 6.13 -2.34
N ALA A 62 -5.89 6.99 -2.81
CA ALA A 62 -5.77 8.35 -2.31
C ALA A 62 -7.05 9.17 -2.52
N GLU A 63 -7.72 9.03 -3.67
CA GLU A 63 -9.02 9.68 -3.91
C GLU A 63 -10.13 9.17 -2.98
N CYS A 64 -10.07 7.90 -2.56
CA CYS A 64 -11.04 7.31 -1.65
C CYS A 64 -10.85 7.75 -0.20
N ILE A 65 -9.66 8.18 0.20
CA ILE A 65 -9.34 8.59 1.57
C ILE A 65 -9.86 10.01 1.86
N SER A 66 -10.60 10.18 2.95
CA SER A 66 -11.17 11.48 3.35
C SER A 66 -10.15 12.47 3.92
N SER A 67 -8.98 11.99 4.35
CA SER A 67 -7.91 12.84 4.88
C SER A 67 -7.44 13.84 3.83
N PRO A 68 -7.27 15.13 4.19
CA PRO A 68 -6.68 16.11 3.30
C PRO A 68 -5.15 15.98 3.19
N ASP A 69 -4.52 15.19 4.07
CA ASP A 69 -3.07 14.96 4.09
C ASP A 69 -2.75 13.54 3.59
N VAL A 70 -2.76 13.38 2.27
CA VAL A 70 -2.42 12.13 1.58
C VAL A 70 -1.30 12.40 0.59
N VAL A 71 -0.20 11.66 0.71
CA VAL A 71 0.93 11.71 -0.23
C VAL A 71 1.10 10.35 -0.87
N VAL A 72 1.24 10.32 -2.20
CA VAL A 72 1.52 9.11 -2.98
C VAL A 72 2.95 9.16 -3.50
N ASN A 73 3.78 8.22 -3.04
CA ASN A 73 5.16 8.04 -3.46
C ASN A 73 5.25 6.86 -4.44
N MET A 74 5.78 7.12 -5.63
CA MET A 74 5.97 6.10 -6.66
C MET A 74 7.44 6.01 -7.10
N PRO A 75 8.30 5.31 -6.33
CA PRO A 75 9.68 5.07 -6.75
C PRO A 75 9.72 4.28 -8.07
N LYS A 76 10.73 4.58 -8.90
CA LYS A 76 10.95 3.91 -10.19
C LYS A 76 11.69 2.56 -10.09
N PHE A 77 12.23 2.23 -8.92
CA PHE A 77 13.06 1.04 -8.71
C PHE A 77 12.49 0.20 -7.57
N GLY A 78 12.47 -1.13 -7.73
CA GLY A 78 12.21 -2.06 -6.63
C GLY A 78 11.53 -3.36 -7.04
N THR A 79 12.27 -4.36 -7.55
CA THR A 79 11.72 -5.72 -7.64
C THR A 79 11.36 -6.23 -6.25
N LEU A 80 10.07 -6.20 -5.89
CA LEU A 80 9.41 -6.96 -4.83
C LEU A 80 10.01 -6.85 -3.40
N GLY A 81 10.92 -5.90 -3.17
CA GLY A 81 11.53 -5.63 -1.86
C GLY A 81 11.03 -4.30 -1.31
N VAL A 82 10.02 -4.35 -0.44
CA VAL A 82 9.47 -3.17 0.23
C VAL A 82 10.52 -2.43 1.06
N SER A 83 11.52 -3.11 1.64
CA SER A 83 12.44 -2.51 2.61
C SER A 83 13.33 -1.40 2.04
N GLU A 84 13.97 -1.60 0.89
CA GLU A 84 14.86 -0.58 0.30
C GLU A 84 14.07 0.62 -0.27
N SER A 85 12.85 0.36 -0.75
CA SER A 85 11.97 1.40 -1.29
C SER A 85 11.41 2.31 -0.19
N ILE A 86 11.21 1.74 1.01
CA ILE A 86 10.70 2.44 2.18
C ILE A 86 11.70 3.48 2.69
N ASP A 87 12.99 3.13 2.83
CA ASP A 87 14.03 4.06 3.31
C ASP A 87 14.20 5.28 2.38
N GLN A 88 14.13 5.05 1.06
CA GLN A 88 14.19 6.13 0.09
C GLN A 88 12.93 7.01 0.13
N CYS A 89 11.75 6.44 0.35
CA CYS A 89 10.53 7.23 0.52
C CYS A 89 10.58 8.08 1.78
N PHE A 90 11.00 7.52 2.92
CA PHE A 90 11.12 8.29 4.17
C PHE A 90 12.12 9.44 4.08
N SER A 91 13.23 9.27 3.35
CA SER A 91 14.19 10.36 3.14
C SER A 91 13.71 11.42 2.14
N ALA A 92 12.91 11.02 1.13
CA ALA A 92 12.38 11.93 0.10
C ALA A 92 11.13 12.70 0.54
N THR A 93 10.34 12.14 1.46
CA THR A 93 9.28 12.85 2.18
C THR A 93 9.74 13.09 3.61
N PRO A 94 10.59 14.09 3.87
CA PRO A 94 10.82 14.52 5.24
C PRO A 94 9.44 14.96 5.73
N ASP A 95 8.82 14.16 6.60
CA ASP A 95 7.58 14.55 7.23
C ASP A 95 7.76 15.99 7.71
N THR A 96 6.73 16.80 7.51
CA THR A 96 6.49 17.97 8.32
C THR A 96 6.65 17.54 9.78
N TYR A 97 7.84 17.77 10.33
CA TYR A 97 8.27 17.33 11.66
C TYR A 97 7.15 17.60 12.67
N ASN A 98 6.53 16.54 13.18
CA ASN A 98 5.60 16.58 14.30
C ASN A 98 6.29 15.95 15.51
N PRO A 99 6.82 16.75 16.46
CA PRO A 99 7.61 16.25 17.61
C PRO A 99 6.83 15.40 18.62
N ARG A 100 5.59 14.99 18.34
CA ARG A 100 4.75 14.25 19.31
C ARG A 100 4.85 12.73 19.27
N TYR A 101 5.58 12.17 18.31
CA TYR A 101 5.81 10.73 18.23
C TYR A 101 7.31 10.46 18.27
N GLU A 102 7.96 10.80 19.39
CA GLU A 102 9.22 10.16 19.74
C GLU A 102 8.92 8.69 20.05
N ILE A 103 9.59 7.78 19.34
CA ILE A 103 9.63 6.38 19.69
C ILE A 103 10.21 6.32 21.09
N VAL A 104 9.37 5.96 22.06
CA VAL A 104 9.82 5.66 23.41
C VAL A 104 10.54 4.32 23.27
N ASP A 105 11.87 4.34 23.21
CA ASP A 105 12.66 3.13 23.38
C ASP A 105 12.38 2.62 24.80
N GLU A 106 11.65 1.51 24.89
CA GLU A 106 11.43 0.79 26.12
C GLU A 106 12.75 0.12 26.51
N ASN A 107 13.31 0.50 27.67
CA ASN A 107 14.51 -0.09 28.28
C ASN A 107 14.35 -1.57 28.59
#